data_AF-A0A9E3AY90-F1
#
_entry.id   AF-A0A9E3AY90-F1
#
_cell.length_a   1.000
_cell.length_b   1.000
_cell.length_c   1.000
_cell.angle_alpha   90.00
_cell.angle_beta   90.00
_cell.angle_gamma   90.00
#
_symmetry.space_group_name_H-M   'P 1'
#
loop_
_entity.id
_entity.type
_entity.pdbx_description
1 polymer ?
#
loop_
_entity_poly.entity_id
_entity_poly.type
_entity_poly.pdbx_seq_one_letter_code
_entity_poly.pdbx_strand_id
1 'polypeptide(L)'
;PLPPAMVEGEFNGIWSQVEAELKREGKTFADEGKSEEELRQEYRAIAERRVRLGLVLARLGEQNGLTVAPDELQRAIAQRARQFPGQEQQVFEFYSKDPRAQAEIRAPIFEDKVVDFIAELADVSERKVDRETLFMDPDEAAEKLSS
;
A
#
# COMPACT_ATOMS: atom_id res chain seq x y z
N PRO A 1 2.71 -8.08 -19.45
CA PRO A 1 3.88 -7.29 -19.01
C PRO A 1 3.39 -6.03 -18.30
N LEU A 2 4.08 -5.55 -17.26
CA LEU A 2 3.68 -4.33 -16.54
C LEU A 2 4.06 -3.06 -17.34
N PRO A 3 3.28 -1.96 -17.26
CA PRO A 3 3.65 -0.70 -17.89
C PRO A 3 4.96 -0.14 -17.27
N PRO A 4 6.04 0.06 -18.06
CA PRO A 4 7.34 0.44 -17.52
C PRO A 4 7.29 1.75 -16.72
N ALA A 5 6.56 2.75 -17.22
CA ALA A 5 6.45 4.05 -16.55
C ALA A 5 5.83 3.96 -15.14
N MET A 6 4.91 3.00 -14.91
CA MET A 6 4.32 2.80 -13.58
C MET A 6 5.31 2.13 -12.64
N VAL A 7 6.08 1.15 -13.12
CA VAL A 7 7.13 0.48 -12.35
C VAL A 7 8.23 1.47 -11.98
N GLU A 8 8.68 2.31 -12.92
CA GLU A 8 9.67 3.35 -12.65
C GLU A 8 9.15 4.38 -11.64
N GLY A 9 7.88 4.80 -11.75
CA GLY A 9 7.26 5.73 -10.81
C GLY A 9 7.26 5.18 -9.38
N GLU A 10 6.78 3.94 -9.21
CA GLU A 10 6.76 3.26 -7.90
C GLU A 10 8.18 3.06 -7.36
N PHE A 11 9.11 2.58 -8.20
CA PHE A 11 10.50 2.38 -7.82
C PHE A 11 11.15 3.67 -7.33
N ASN A 12 11.00 4.78 -8.07
CA ASN A 12 11.58 6.07 -7.68
C ASN A 12 10.98 6.58 -6.36
N GLY A 13 9.69 6.36 -6.14
CA GLY A 13 9.02 6.67 -4.88
C GLY A 13 9.66 5.92 -3.71
N ILE A 14 9.77 4.59 -3.82
CA ILE A 14 10.40 3.74 -2.80
C ILE A 14 11.86 4.13 -2.59
N TRP A 15 12.62 4.29 -3.68
CA TRP A 15 14.04 4.58 -3.63
C TRP A 15 14.34 5.91 -2.91
N SER A 16 13.54 6.95 -3.19
CA SER A 16 13.69 8.24 -2.51
C SER A 16 13.45 8.17 -1.00
N GLN A 17 12.56 7.28 -0.55
CA GLN A 17 12.30 7.05 0.88
C GLN A 17 13.48 6.34 1.55
N VAL A 18 14.03 5.32 0.89
CA VAL A 18 15.22 4.58 1.35
C VAL A 18 16.42 5.51 1.50
N GLU A 19 16.68 6.34 0.49
CA GLU A 19 17.77 7.34 0.55
C GLU A 19 17.57 8.34 1.69
N ALA A 20 16.35 8.82 1.90
CA ALA A 20 16.03 9.74 2.99
C ALA A 20 16.22 9.10 4.38
N GLU A 21 15.86 7.82 4.52
CA GLU A 21 16.05 7.05 5.74
C GLU A 21 17.52 6.82 6.07
N LEU A 22 18.31 6.34 5.12
CA LEU A 22 19.76 6.16 5.30
C LEU A 22 20.44 7.48 5.69
N LYS A 23 20.06 8.58 5.03
CA LYS A 23 20.57 9.91 5.35
C LYS A 23 20.18 10.35 6.77
N ARG A 24 18.95 10.09 7.20
CA ARG A 24 18.46 10.41 8.55
C ARG A 24 19.21 9.62 9.62
N GLU A 25 19.55 8.37 9.32
CA GLU A 25 20.28 7.48 10.23
C GLU A 25 21.80 7.63 10.14
N GLY A 26 22.31 8.42 9.20
CA GLY A 26 23.75 8.59 8.96
C GLY A 26 24.42 7.33 8.43
N LYS A 27 23.66 6.42 7.82
CA LYS A 27 24.11 5.16 7.25
C LYS A 27 24.34 5.27 5.74
N THR A 28 25.08 4.31 5.21
CA THR A 28 25.30 4.08 3.79
C THR A 28 24.71 2.74 3.38
N PHE A 29 24.51 2.52 2.08
CA PHE A 29 24.08 1.22 1.56
C PHE A 29 25.02 0.07 1.96
N ALA A 30 26.32 0.35 2.11
CA ALA A 30 27.29 -0.64 2.54
C ALA A 30 27.07 -1.11 3.99
N ASP A 31 26.48 -0.27 4.84
CA ASP A 31 26.15 -0.62 6.24
C ASP A 31 24.96 -1.61 6.32
N GLU A 32 24.17 -1.72 5.24
CA GLU A 32 23.10 -2.73 5.09
C GLU A 32 23.62 -4.09 4.57
N GLY A 33 24.94 -4.23 4.40
CA GLY A 33 25.57 -5.47 3.95
C GLY A 33 25.27 -5.85 2.50
N LYS A 34 24.73 -4.92 1.70
CA LYS A 34 24.39 -5.10 0.29
C LYS A 34 24.97 -3.95 -0.55
N SER A 35 25.28 -4.23 -1.81
CA SER A 35 25.62 -3.17 -2.76
C SER A 35 24.38 -2.35 -3.14
N GLU A 36 24.59 -1.10 -3.59
CA GLU A 36 23.49 -0.27 -4.09
C GLU A 36 22.75 -0.98 -5.25
N GLU A 37 23.48 -1.64 -6.15
CA GLU A 37 22.87 -2.35 -7.28
C GLU A 37 21.96 -3.49 -6.83
N GLU A 38 22.40 -4.30 -5.85
CA GLU A 38 21.57 -5.37 -5.27
C GLU A 38 20.30 -4.79 -4.62
N LEU A 39 20.42 -3.71 -3.84
CA LEU A 39 19.27 -3.04 -3.23
C LEU A 39 18.32 -2.47 -4.29
N ARG A 40 18.84 -1.83 -5.33
CA ARG A 40 18.02 -1.30 -6.43
C ARG A 40 17.23 -2.43 -7.11
N GLN A 41 17.85 -3.59 -7.33
CA GLN A 41 17.16 -4.75 -7.91
C GLN A 41 16.06 -5.27 -6.99
N GLU A 42 16.30 -5.38 -5.68
CA GLU A 42 15.31 -5.79 -4.69
C GLU A 42 14.12 -4.81 -4.64
N TYR A 43 14.37 -3.50 -4.55
CA TYR A 43 13.32 -2.50 -4.51
C TYR A 43 12.56 -2.41 -5.85
N ARG A 44 13.21 -2.72 -6.98
CA ARG A 44 12.52 -2.83 -8.26
C ARG A 44 11.56 -4.03 -8.29
N ALA A 45 11.96 -5.17 -7.73
CA ALA A 45 11.06 -6.31 -7.60
C ALA A 45 9.84 -5.99 -6.71
N ILE A 46 10.04 -5.21 -5.63
CA ILE A 46 8.96 -4.71 -4.78
C ILE A 46 8.03 -3.78 -5.57
N ALA A 47 8.58 -2.85 -6.34
CA ALA A 47 7.81 -1.93 -7.19
C ALA A 47 6.95 -2.69 -8.21
N GLU A 48 7.52 -3.70 -8.88
CA GLU A 48 6.77 -4.56 -9.80
C GLU A 48 5.63 -5.29 -9.11
N ARG A 49 5.88 -5.86 -7.92
CA ARG A 49 4.85 -6.55 -7.13
C ARG A 49 3.71 -5.62 -6.76
N ARG A 50 4.00 -4.40 -6.32
CA ARG A 50 2.99 -3.39 -5.95
C ARG A 50 2.18 -2.90 -7.15
N VAL A 51 2.84 -2.57 -8.26
CA VAL A 51 2.16 -2.16 -9.50
C VAL A 51 1.26 -3.26 -10.02
N ARG A 52 1.73 -4.52 -10.00
CA ARG A 52 0.92 -5.67 -10.38
C ARG A 52 -0.33 -5.80 -9.51
N LEU A 53 -0.17 -5.71 -8.19
CA LEU A 53 -1.29 -5.82 -7.25
C LEU A 53 -2.31 -4.70 -7.48
N GLY A 54 -1.86 -3.44 -7.57
CA GLY A 54 -2.74 -2.30 -7.83
C GLY A 54 -3.53 -2.43 -9.13
N LEU A 55 -2.91 -2.94 -10.20
CA LEU A 55 -3.60 -3.21 -11.47
C LEU A 55 -4.64 -4.34 -11.36
N VAL A 56 -4.34 -5.40 -10.60
CA VAL A 56 -5.28 -6.51 -10.37
C VAL A 56 -6.49 -6.02 -9.57
N LEU A 57 -6.27 -5.30 -8.47
CA LEU A 57 -7.35 -4.77 -7.64
C LEU A 57 -8.20 -3.76 -8.41
N ALA A 58 -7.58 -2.84 -9.16
CA ALA A 58 -8.28 -1.90 -10.03
C ALA A 58 -9.17 -2.62 -11.04
N ARG A 59 -8.64 -3.68 -11.68
CA ARG A 59 -9.41 -4.45 -12.67
C ARG A 59 -10.58 -5.21 -12.04
N LEU A 60 -10.36 -5.82 -10.87
CA LEU A 60 -11.41 -6.54 -10.14
C LEU A 60 -12.53 -5.60 -9.71
N GLY A 61 -12.19 -4.44 -9.15
CA GLY A 61 -13.19 -3.46 -8.75
C GLY A 61 -13.97 -2.91 -9.95
N GLU A 62 -13.31 -2.63 -11.07
CA GLU A 62 -13.98 -2.22 -12.32
C GLU A 62 -14.96 -3.29 -12.82
N GLN A 63 -14.53 -4.55 -12.90
CA GLN A 63 -15.37 -5.65 -13.41
C GLN A 63 -16.61 -5.92 -12.56
N ASN A 64 -16.52 -5.65 -11.26
CA ASN A 64 -17.62 -5.86 -10.31
C ASN A 64 -18.39 -4.57 -9.99
N GLY A 65 -18.10 -3.47 -10.71
CA GLY A 65 -18.78 -2.18 -10.52
C GLY A 65 -18.58 -1.57 -9.13
N LEU A 66 -17.50 -1.94 -8.43
CA LEU A 66 -17.17 -1.39 -7.13
C LEU A 66 -16.79 0.08 -7.30
N THR A 67 -17.37 0.93 -6.47
CA THR A 67 -17.07 2.37 -6.46
C THR A 67 -17.08 2.88 -5.03
N VAL A 68 -16.31 3.94 -4.79
CA VAL A 68 -16.33 4.66 -3.52
C VAL A 68 -17.44 5.70 -3.57
N ALA A 69 -18.43 5.53 -2.71
CA ALA A 69 -19.58 6.41 -2.61
C ALA A 69 -19.15 7.80 -2.09
N PRO A 70 -19.85 8.88 -2.47
CA PRO A 70 -19.48 10.24 -2.05
C PRO A 70 -19.45 10.42 -0.53
N ASP A 71 -20.34 9.74 0.20
CA ASP A 71 -20.42 9.79 1.65
C ASP A 71 -19.24 9.07 2.34
N GLU A 72 -18.76 7.97 1.77
CA GLU A 72 -17.55 7.28 2.23
C GLU A 72 -16.33 8.21 2.12
N LEU A 73 -16.18 8.86 0.97
CA LEU A 73 -15.10 9.81 0.75
C LEU A 73 -15.20 11.00 1.72
N GLN A 74 -16.38 11.60 1.89
CA GLN A 74 -16.59 12.73 2.81
C GLN A 74 -16.27 12.34 4.27
N ARG A 75 -16.68 11.14 4.71
CA ARG A 75 -16.31 10.63 6.04
C ARG A 75 -14.81 10.48 6.19
N ALA A 76 -14.13 9.92 5.20
CA ALA A 76 -12.68 9.74 5.23
C ALA A 76 -11.92 11.07 5.22
N ILE A 77 -12.36 12.07 4.46
CA ILE A 77 -11.79 13.42 4.47
C ILE A 77 -11.95 14.05 5.87
N ALA A 78 -13.13 13.95 6.48
CA ALA A 78 -13.38 14.45 7.84
C ALA A 78 -12.50 13.74 8.88
N GLN A 79 -12.32 12.43 8.76
CA GLN A 79 -11.41 11.66 9.62
C GLN A 79 -9.96 12.09 9.43
N ARG A 80 -9.50 12.27 8.19
CA ARG A 80 -8.15 12.75 7.88
C ARG A 80 -7.91 14.13 8.49
N ALA A 81 -8.85 15.06 8.35
CA ALA A 81 -8.75 16.39 8.94
C ALA A 81 -8.57 16.36 10.47
N ARG A 82 -9.28 15.47 11.18
CA ARG A 82 -9.15 15.30 12.64
C ARG A 82 -7.77 14.82 13.10
N GLN A 83 -6.97 14.25 12.21
CA GLN A 83 -5.60 13.83 12.52
C GLN A 83 -4.61 15.01 12.56
N PHE A 84 -5.05 16.23 12.22
CA PHE A 84 -4.22 17.44 12.21
C PHE A 84 -4.82 18.53 13.11
N PRO A 85 -4.67 18.40 14.45
CA PRO A 85 -5.21 19.38 15.40
C PRO A 85 -4.73 20.81 15.13
N GLY A 86 -5.65 21.77 15.11
CA GLY A 86 -5.38 23.19 14.83
C GLY A 86 -5.26 23.54 13.34
N GLN A 87 -5.34 22.56 12.43
CA GLN A 87 -5.32 22.75 10.97
C GLN A 87 -6.48 22.03 10.28
N GLU A 88 -7.46 21.53 11.04
CA GLU A 88 -8.52 20.64 10.56
C GLU A 88 -9.29 21.26 9.39
N GLN A 89 -9.63 22.54 9.48
CA GLN A 89 -10.35 23.25 8.42
C GLN A 89 -9.54 23.34 7.12
N GLN A 90 -8.25 23.63 7.21
CA GLN A 90 -7.37 23.75 6.04
C GLN A 90 -7.20 22.40 5.35
N VAL A 91 -7.00 21.33 6.13
CA VAL A 91 -6.89 19.96 5.62
C VAL A 91 -8.20 19.52 4.97
N PHE A 92 -9.33 19.77 5.64
CA PHE A 92 -10.65 19.44 5.08
C PHE A 92 -10.89 20.16 3.75
N GLU A 93 -10.61 21.46 3.67
CA GLU A 93 -10.78 22.23 2.44
C GLU A 93 -9.86 21.78 1.31
N PHE A 94 -8.58 21.48 1.62
CA PHE A 94 -7.60 20.98 0.66
C PHE A 94 -8.11 19.70 -0.02
N TYR A 95 -8.44 18.68 0.78
CA TYR A 95 -8.96 17.41 0.26
C TYR A 95 -10.35 17.55 -0.36
N SER A 96 -11.18 18.50 0.08
CA SER A 96 -12.51 18.69 -0.51
C SER A 96 -12.47 19.38 -1.88
N LYS A 97 -11.46 20.21 -2.15
CA LYS A 97 -11.39 21.05 -3.37
C LYS A 97 -10.42 20.53 -4.43
N ASP A 98 -9.35 19.82 -4.06
CA ASP A 98 -8.38 19.29 -5.02
C ASP A 98 -8.74 17.84 -5.44
N PRO A 99 -9.12 17.59 -6.71
CA PRO A 99 -9.46 16.26 -7.19
C PRO A 99 -8.31 15.25 -7.06
N ARG A 100 -7.05 15.69 -7.11
CA ARG A 100 -5.89 14.81 -6.94
C ARG A 100 -5.76 14.38 -5.49
N ALA A 101 -5.95 15.31 -4.56
CA ALA A 101 -5.99 14.99 -3.13
C ALA A 101 -7.17 14.07 -2.79
N GLN A 102 -8.33 14.26 -3.41
CA GLN A 102 -9.45 13.33 -3.27
C GLN A 102 -9.09 11.92 -3.74
N ALA A 103 -8.33 11.79 -4.83
CA ALA A 103 -7.89 10.51 -5.34
C ALA A 103 -6.99 9.77 -4.34
N GLU A 104 -6.12 10.50 -3.63
CA GLU A 104 -5.28 9.94 -2.56
C GLU A 104 -6.09 9.35 -1.40
N ILE A 105 -7.22 9.98 -1.03
CA ILE A 105 -8.13 9.44 0.00
C ILE A 105 -9.00 8.32 -0.55
N ARG A 106 -9.40 8.41 -1.83
CA ARG A 106 -10.27 7.44 -2.47
C ARG A 106 -9.57 6.09 -2.70
N ALA A 107 -8.29 6.11 -3.06
CA ALA A 107 -7.52 4.91 -3.38
C ALA A 107 -7.56 3.84 -2.28
N PRO A 108 -7.20 4.13 -1.01
CA PRO A 108 -7.25 3.12 0.05
C PRO A 108 -8.67 2.62 0.34
N ILE A 109 -9.69 3.49 0.29
CA ILE A 109 -11.09 3.08 0.49
C ILE A 109 -11.52 2.10 -0.61
N PHE A 110 -11.12 2.37 -1.86
CA PHE A 110 -11.42 1.49 -2.98
C PHE A 110 -10.71 0.14 -2.83
N GLU A 111 -9.43 0.16 -2.45
CA GLU A 111 -8.64 -1.04 -2.18
C GLU A 111 -9.30 -1.93 -1.11
N ASP A 112 -9.65 -1.35 0.05
CA ASP A 112 -10.34 -2.07 1.12
C ASP A 112 -11.63 -2.74 0.63
N LYS A 113 -12.45 -2.00 -0.14
CA LYS A 113 -13.71 -2.55 -0.71
C LYS A 113 -13.48 -3.71 -1.66
N VAL A 114 -12.40 -3.68 -2.47
CA VAL A 114 -12.06 -4.79 -3.36
C VAL A 114 -11.59 -5.99 -2.56
N VAL A 115 -10.78 -5.78 -1.51
CA VAL A 115 -10.31 -6.85 -0.62
C VAL A 115 -11.47 -7.50 0.12
N ASP A 116 -12.38 -6.69 0.67
CA ASP A 116 -13.60 -7.18 1.34
C ASP A 116 -14.45 -8.02 0.38
N PHE A 117 -14.65 -7.54 -0.86
CA PHE A 117 -15.37 -8.28 -1.89
C PHE A 117 -14.71 -9.64 -2.22
N ILE A 118 -13.37 -9.68 -2.29
CA ILE A 118 -12.64 -10.94 -2.50
C ILE A 118 -12.84 -11.87 -1.31
N ALA A 119 -12.77 -11.35 -0.08
CA ALA A 119 -12.93 -12.13 1.14
C ALA A 119 -14.35 -12.72 1.28
N GLU A 120 -15.39 -11.98 0.88
CA GLU A 120 -16.78 -12.46 0.86
C GLU A 120 -17.00 -13.65 -0.10
N LEU A 121 -16.19 -13.74 -1.16
CA LEU A 121 -16.25 -14.82 -2.14
C LEU A 121 -15.27 -15.97 -1.86
N ALA A 122 -14.31 -15.76 -0.97
CA ALA A 122 -13.29 -16.74 -0.64
C ALA A 122 -13.84 -17.81 0.32
N ASP A 123 -13.36 -19.04 0.15
CA ASP A 123 -13.55 -20.08 1.17
C ASP A 123 -12.53 -19.85 2.30
N VAL A 124 -12.99 -19.25 3.39
CA VAL A 124 -12.14 -18.87 4.53
C VAL A 124 -12.19 -19.98 5.59
N SER A 125 -11.02 -20.48 5.98
CA SER A 125 -10.87 -21.42 7.08
C SER A 125 -10.08 -20.80 8.22
N GLU A 126 -10.54 -21.04 9.46
CA GLU A 126 -9.84 -20.59 10.65
C GLU A 126 -8.80 -21.63 11.09
N ARG A 127 -7.59 -21.17 11.42
CA ARG A 127 -6.54 -22.01 11.97
C ARG A 127 -5.92 -21.37 13.21
N LYS A 128 -5.93 -22.11 14.31
CA LYS A 128 -5.25 -21.68 15.53
C LYS A 128 -3.74 -21.87 15.37
N VAL A 129 -2.98 -20.80 15.56
CA VAL A 129 -1.51 -20.80 15.57
C VAL A 129 -1.00 -20.32 16.92
N ASP A 130 0.22 -20.71 17.28
CA ASP A 130 0.90 -20.17 18.45
C ASP A 130 1.44 -18.75 18.19
N ARG A 131 1.83 -18.07 19.27
CA ARG A 131 2.35 -16.70 19.19
C ARG A 131 3.58 -16.61 18.30
N GLU A 132 4.49 -17.57 18.42
CA GLU A 132 5.73 -17.58 17.65
C GLU A 132 5.42 -17.59 16.15
N THR A 133 4.58 -18.51 15.70
CA THR A 133 4.17 -18.65 14.30
C THR A 133 3.44 -17.43 13.77
N LEU A 134 2.63 -16.76 14.59
CA LEU A 134 1.92 -15.53 14.18
C LEU A 134 2.86 -14.37 13.85
N PHE A 135 4.02 -14.30 14.51
CA PHE A 135 5.00 -13.22 14.33
C PHE A 135 6.18 -13.62 13.42
N MET A 136 6.14 -14.81 12.79
CA MET A 136 7.11 -15.22 11.77
C MET A 136 6.93 -14.41 10.49
N ASP A 137 7.95 -14.40 9.63
CA ASP A 137 7.82 -13.88 8.27
C ASP A 137 6.63 -14.58 7.55
N PRO A 138 5.78 -13.85 6.82
CA PRO A 138 4.59 -14.44 6.19
C PRO A 138 4.91 -15.61 5.24
N ASP A 139 6.03 -15.57 4.53
CA ASP A 139 6.42 -16.63 3.60
C ASP A 139 6.88 -17.88 4.39
N GLU A 140 7.68 -17.69 5.45
CA GLU A 140 8.08 -18.77 6.36
C GLU A 140 6.89 -19.39 7.11
N ALA A 141 5.95 -18.54 7.56
CA ALA A 141 4.72 -18.98 8.21
C ALA A 141 3.88 -19.82 7.24
N ALA A 142 3.75 -19.40 5.98
CA ALA A 142 3.01 -20.15 4.96
C ALA A 142 3.64 -21.53 4.69
N GLU A 143 4.96 -21.64 4.62
CA GLU A 143 5.66 -22.94 4.49
C GLU A 143 5.41 -23.85 5.68
N LYS A 144 5.56 -23.32 6.90
CA LYS A 144 5.33 -24.08 8.15
C LYS A 144 3.88 -24.56 8.28
N LEU A 145 2.92 -23.77 7.81
CA LEU A 145 1.49 -24.08 7.87
C LEU A 145 1.04 -25.00 6.71
N SER A 146 1.74 -25.01 5.59
CA SER A 146 1.43 -25.91 4.46
C SER A 146 2.07 -27.29 4.59
N SER A 147 3.03 -27.45 5.51
CA SER A 147 3.65 -28.73 5.92
C SER A 147 2.79 -29.48 6.95
#